data_AF-A0A2D5V623-F1
#
_entry.id   AF-A0A2D5V623-F1
#
_cell.length_a   1.000
_cell.length_b   1.000
_cell.length_c   1.000
_cell.angle_alpha   90.00
_cell.angle_beta   90.00
_cell.angle_gamma   90.00
#
_symmetry.space_group_name_H-M   'P 1'
#
loop_
_entity.id
_entity.type
_entity.pdbx_description
1 polymer ?
#
loop_
_entity_poly.entity_id
_entity_poly.type
_entity_poly.pdbx_seq_one_letter_code
_entity_poly.pdbx_strand_id
1 'polypeptide(L)' 'MGKSKKNRVNVVYSTNPNFDFDDHYDNELTIPFTDQKLYVSIDRKNRGGKSVTLVEGFIGNDG' A
#
# COMPACT_ATOMS: atom_id res chain seq x y z
N MET A 1 -15.27 15.28 -12.27
CA MET A 1 -14.88 14.05 -13.01
C MET A 1 -13.65 13.48 -12.34
N GLY A 2 -13.56 12.23 -11.89
CA GLY A 2 -14.49 11.12 -11.78
C GLY A 2 -13.89 10.17 -10.74
N LYS A 3 -14.70 9.67 -9.81
CA LYS A 3 -14.20 8.74 -8.78
C LYS A 3 -13.76 7.44 -9.47
N SER A 4 -12.47 7.13 -9.33
CA SER A 4 -11.86 5.89 -9.83
C SER A 4 -12.71 4.71 -9.39
N LYS A 5 -13.25 3.96 -10.36
CA LYS A 5 -13.97 2.71 -10.11
C LYS A 5 -12.94 1.74 -9.54
N LYS A 6 -12.97 1.57 -8.21
CA LYS A 6 -12.20 0.56 -7.48
C LYS A 6 -12.34 -0.77 -8.23
N ASN A 7 -11.21 -1.30 -8.67
CA ASN A 7 -11.11 -2.52 -9.47
C ASN A 7 -11.81 -3.68 -8.75
N ARG A 8 -13.07 -3.94 -9.09
CA ARG A 8 -13.79 -5.14 -8.64
C ARG A 8 -13.34 -6.31 -9.51
N VAL A 9 -12.14 -6.83 -9.24
CA VAL A 9 -11.70 -8.11 -9.79
C VAL A 9 -12.40 -9.19 -8.97
N ASN A 10 -13.11 -10.13 -9.61
CA ASN A 10 -13.91 -11.21 -9.01
C ASN A 10 -15.30 -10.82 -8.44
N VAL A 11 -16.13 -10.11 -9.21
CA VAL A 11 -17.54 -9.92 -8.86
C VAL A 11 -18.32 -11.22 -9.04
N VAL A 12 -18.85 -11.77 -7.96
CA VAL A 12 -19.84 -12.87 -7.99
C VAL A 12 -21.22 -12.30 -7.71
N TYR A 13 -22.21 -12.67 -8.54
CA TYR A 13 -23.61 -12.31 -8.31
C TYR A 13 -24.30 -13.44 -7.55
N SER A 14 -24.63 -13.20 -6.29
CA SER A 14 -25.36 -14.14 -5.43
C SER A 14 -26.83 -13.74 -5.35
N THR A 15 -27.73 -14.73 -5.40
CA THR A 15 -29.17 -14.55 -5.13
C THR A 15 -29.50 -14.74 -3.64
N ASN A 16 -28.50 -15.01 -2.80
CA ASN A 16 -28.68 -15.13 -1.36
C ASN A 16 -28.92 -13.74 -0.76
N PRO A 17 -30.06 -13.49 -0.08
CA PRO A 17 -30.35 -12.19 0.54
C PRO A 17 -29.40 -11.81 1.69
N ASN A 18 -28.63 -12.77 2.20
CA ASN A 18 -27.61 -12.57 3.24
C ASN A 18 -26.18 -12.54 2.69
N PHE A 19 -26.00 -12.42 1.37
CA PHE A 19 -24.66 -12.33 0.78
C PHE A 19 -24.03 -10.98 1.08
N ASP A 20 -22.84 -11.01 1.69
CA ASP A 20 -21.99 -9.85 1.88
C ASP A 20 -20.69 -10.03 1.09
N PHE A 21 -20.18 -8.94 0.52
CA PHE A 21 -18.88 -8.98 -0.14
C PHE A 21 -17.81 -8.94 0.95
N ASP A 22 -16.91 -9.91 0.97
CA ASP A 22 -15.71 -9.82 1.80
C ASP A 22 -14.81 -8.74 1.20
N ASP A 23 -14.94 -7.54 1.73
CA ASP A 23 -14.01 -6.44 1.51
C ASP A 23 -12.71 -6.80 2.24
N HIS A 24 -11.96 -7.76 1.69
CA HIS A 24 -10.54 -7.93 1.98
C HIS A 24 -9.82 -6.68 1.48
N TYR A 25 -9.98 -5.59 2.22
CA TYR A 25 -8.93 -4.61 2.31
C TYR A 25 -7.82 -5.33 3.06
N ASP A 26 -6.72 -5.61 2.35
CA ASP A 26 -5.41 -5.67 2.98
C ASP A 26 -5.17 -4.28 3.58
N ASN A 27 -5.84 -3.98 4.70
CA ASN A 27 -5.52 -2.85 5.54
C ASN A 27 -4.21 -3.27 6.19
N GLU A 28 -3.08 -2.95 5.56
CA GLU A 28 -1.82 -2.95 6.27
C GLU A 28 -2.01 -2.02 7.47
N LEU A 29 -2.14 -2.63 8.65
CA LEU A 29 -2.32 -1.91 9.89
C LEU A 29 -1.09 -1.03 10.08
N THR A 30 -1.28 0.28 9.95
CA THR A 30 -0.22 1.25 10.20
C THR A 30 0.22 1.12 11.66
N ILE A 31 1.48 0.76 11.87
CA ILE A 31 2.06 0.68 13.21
C ILE A 31 2.52 2.07 13.70
N PRO A 32 2.55 2.31 15.03
CA PRO A 32 3.04 3.57 15.58
C PRO A 32 4.44 3.91 15.07
N PHE A 33 4.71 5.19 14.83
CA PHE A 33 6.00 5.64 14.27
C PHE A 33 7.22 5.19 15.08
N THR A 34 7.09 5.05 16.40
CA THR A 34 8.17 4.60 17.29
C THR A 34 8.54 3.14 17.09
N ASP A 35 7.62 2.35 16.55
CA ASP A 35 7.75 0.91 16.41
C ASP A 35 8.14 0.53 14.96
N GLN A 36 8.20 1.53 14.07
CA GLN A 36 8.61 1.35 12.68
C GLN A 36 10.12 1.19 12.57
N LYS A 37 10.55 0.04 12.05
CA LYS A 37 11.95 -0.21 11.74
C LYS A 37 12.26 0.20 10.30
N LEU A 38 12.76 1.43 10.16
CA LEU A 38 13.17 1.97 8.86
C LEU A 38 14.65 1.69 8.57
N TYR A 39 14.95 1.49 7.29
CA TYR A 39 16.31 1.33 6.79
C TYR A 39 16.70 2.54 5.94
N VAL A 40 17.88 3.11 6.22
CA VAL A 40 18.40 4.28 5.50
C VAL A 40 19.69 3.87 4.79
N SER A 41 19.72 4.02 3.48
CA SER A 41 20.90 3.72 2.66
C SER A 41 21.26 4.89 1.76
N ILE A 42 22.56 5.08 1.51
CA ILE A 42 23.06 6.07 0.56
C ILE A 42 23.34 5.35 -0.75
N ASP A 43 22.50 5.59 -1.74
CA ASP A 43 22.74 5.11 -3.10
C ASP A 43 23.72 6.05 -3.83
N ARG A 44 24.83 5.46 -4.26
CA ARG A 44 25.90 6.10 -5.03
C ARG A 44 26.03 5.50 -6.43
N LYS A 45 25.28 4.45 -6.75
CA LYS A 45 25.35 3.76 -8.04
C LYS A 45 24.22 4.30 -8.93
N ASN A 46 24.61 5.01 -9.99
CA ASN A 46 23.79 5.27 -11.21
C ASN A 46 22.80 6.46 -11.26
N ARG A 47 23.19 7.66 -10.80
CA ARG A 47 22.47 8.91 -11.19
C ARG A 47 23.38 10.09 -11.54
N GLY A 48 24.33 9.88 -12.47
CA GLY A 48 25.16 10.97 -13.01
C GLY A 48 26.04 11.68 -11.96
N GLY A 49 26.47 10.97 -10.93
CA GLY A 49 27.32 11.50 -9.84
C GLY A 49 26.58 12.05 -8.62
N LYS A 50 25.24 12.09 -8.63
CA LYS A 50 24.46 12.53 -7.47
C LYS A 50 24.32 11.40 -6.44
N SER A 51 24.52 11.74 -5.17
CA SER A 51 24.20 10.84 -4.05
C SER A 51 22.72 10.98 -3.70
N VAL A 52 22.04 9.86 -3.50
CA VAL A 52 20.63 9.82 -3.07
C VAL A 52 20.55 9.06 -1.76
N THR A 53 19.61 9.45 -0.89
CA THR A 53 19.28 8.71 0.32
C THR A 53 17.98 7.97 0.08
N LEU A 54 17.98 6.65 0.25
CA LEU A 54 16.81 5.80 0.14
C LEU A 54 16.34 5.45 1.56
N VAL A 55 15.02 5.54 1.79
CA VAL A 55 14.37 5.17 3.04
C VAL A 55 13.38 4.06 2.73
N GLU A 56 13.53 2.91 3.39
CA GLU A 56 12.76 1.69 3.14
C GLU A 56 12.19 1.12 4.45
N GLY A 57 11.21 0.22 4.34
CA GLY A 57 10.61 -0.47 5.50
C GLY A 57 9.46 0.28 6.18
N PHE A 58 8.88 1.28 5.53
CA PHE A 58 7.65 1.92 5.97
C PHE A 58 6.47 0.94 5.88
N ILE A 59 5.62 0.90 6.90
CA ILE A 59 4.41 0.07 6.95
C ILE A 59 3.22 0.99 7.19
N GLY A 60 2.39 1.16 6.18
CA GLY A 60 1.20 1.99 6.22
C GLY A 60 0.61 2.20 4.82
N ASN A 61 -0.64 2.63 4.77
CA ASN A 61 -1.32 2.86 3.50
C ASN A 61 -0.78 4.12 2.81
N ASP A 62 -0.48 4.00 1.51
CA ASP A 62 -0.25 5.15 0.63
C ASP A 62 -1.54 5.98 0.57
N GLY A 63 -1.51 7.18 1.16
CA GLY A 63 -2.65 8.10 1.23
C GLY A 63 -3.02 8.74 -0.10
#